data_AF-A0A3M1SCW8-F1
#
_entry.id   AF-A0A3M1SCW8-F1
#
_cell.length_a   1.000
_cell.length_b   1.000
_cell.length_c   1.000
_cell.angle_alpha   90.00
_cell.angle_beta   90.00
_cell.angle_gamma   90.00
#
_symmetry.space_group_name_H-M   'P 1'
#
loop_
_entity.id
_entity.type
_entity.pdbx_description
1 polymer ?
#
loop_
_entity_poly.entity_id
_entity_poly.type
_entity_poly.pdbx_seq_one_letter_code
_entity_poly.pdbx_strand_id
1 'polypeptide(L)' 'MKFTVLGSGSSGNATIISDEKTHVLVDAGLSAKEILRRLALKGINYERLDAVVITHEHA' A
#
# COMPACT_ATOMS: atom_id res chain seq x y z
N MET A 1 -8.20 13.36 -2.90
CA MET A 1 -7.48 12.42 -2.00
C MET A 1 -8.30 11.13 -1.88
N LYS A 2 -7.67 9.97 -2.04
CA LYS A 2 -8.28 8.63 -2.09
C LYS A 2 -7.51 7.68 -1.19
N PHE A 3 -8.24 6.86 -0.43
CA PHE A 3 -7.68 5.79 0.40
C PHE A 3 -8.06 4.45 -0.22
N THR A 4 -7.06 3.60 -0.45
CA THR A 4 -7.26 2.24 -0.96
C THR A 4 -6.63 1.26 0.01
N VAL A 5 -7.46 0.60 0.81
CA VAL A 5 -7.01 -0.45 1.71
C VAL A 5 -6.62 -1.67 0.88
N LEU A 6 -5.33 -2.05 0.95
CA LEU A 6 -4.83 -3.29 0.38
C LEU A 6 -4.97 -4.42 1.40
N GLY A 7 -4.66 -4.18 2.67
CA GLY A 7 -4.83 -5.12 3.77
C GLY A 7 -5.13 -4.41 5.08
N SER A 8 -5.98 -5.03 5.89
CA SER A 8 -6.31 -4.57 7.24
C SER A 8 -6.51 -5.79 8.15
N GLY A 9 -5.82 -5.84 9.29
CA GLY A 9 -5.99 -6.88 10.30
C GLY A 9 -4.77 -7.78 10.50
N SER A 10 -5.00 -8.96 11.09
CA SER A 10 -3.94 -9.88 11.56
C SER A 10 -3.01 -10.42 10.46
N SER A 11 -3.45 -10.40 9.21
CA SER A 11 -2.62 -10.80 8.06
C SER A 11 -1.67 -9.69 7.58
N GLY A 12 -1.70 -8.50 8.20
CA GLY A 12 -0.85 -7.37 7.85
C GLY A 12 -1.61 -6.18 7.28
N ASN A 13 -1.22 -4.99 7.71
CA ASN A 13 -1.77 -3.73 7.24
C ASN A 13 -1.00 -3.21 6.01
N ALA A 14 -1.73 -2.71 5.02
CA ALA A 14 -1.17 -2.00 3.88
C ALA A 14 -2.24 -1.12 3.26
N THR A 15 -2.02 0.18 3.16
CA THR A 15 -2.99 1.14 2.61
C THR A 15 -2.30 2.10 1.67
N ILE A 16 -2.91 2.35 0.52
CA ILE A 16 -2.47 3.41 -0.39
C ILE A 16 -3.25 4.68 -0.09
N ILE A 17 -2.51 5.77 0.13
CA ILE A 17 -3.05 7.12 0.15
C ILE A 17 -2.63 7.78 -1.15
N SER A 18 -3.60 8.31 -1.91
CA SER A 18 -3.34 8.91 -3.21
C SER A 18 -4.01 10.26 -3.40
N ASP A 19 -3.37 11.14 -4.14
CA ASP A 19 -4.05 12.23 -4.86
C ASP A 19 -3.78 12.10 -6.36
N GLU A 20 -3.88 13.21 -7.11
CA GLU A 20 -3.67 13.21 -8.57
C GLU A 20 -2.20 12.98 -8.98
N LYS A 21 -1.26 13.29 -8.09
CA LYS A 21 0.19 13.30 -8.38
C LYS A 21 0.98 12.33 -7.52
N THR A 22 0.52 12.09 -6.30
CA THR A 22 1.28 11.39 -5.27
C THR A 22 0.57 10.12 -4.84
N HIS A 23 1.31 9.02 -4.75
CA HIS A 23 0.85 7.75 -4.22
C HIS A 23 1.82 7.26 -3.14
N VAL A 24 1.32 7.20 -1.90
CA VAL A 24 2.08 6.75 -0.74
C VAL A 24 1.51 5.43 -0.23
N LEU A 25 2.38 4.43 -0.07
CA LEU A 25 2.05 3.21 0.65
C LEU A 25 2.29 3.41 2.14
N VAL A 26 1.25 3.29 2.94
CA VAL A 26 1.31 3.30 4.41
C VAL A 26 1.21 1.87 4.91
N ASP A 27 2.23 1.47 5.66
CA ASP A 27 2.54 0.11 6.10
C ASP A 27 2.74 -0.90 4.97
N ALA A 28 3.57 -1.89 5.25
CA ALA A 28 3.88 -3.00 4.37
C ALA A 28 3.79 -4.33 5.14
N GLY A 29 2.74 -4.48 5.95
CA GLY A 29 2.50 -5.68 6.75
C GLY A 29 2.16 -6.93 5.92
N LEU A 30 1.91 -6.77 4.63
CA LEU A 30 1.79 -7.85 3.65
C LEU A 30 3.13 -8.10 2.95
N SER A 31 3.38 -9.32 2.50
CA SER A 31 4.52 -9.58 1.62
C SER A 31 4.49 -8.68 0.38
N ALA A 32 5.65 -8.26 -0.12
CA ALA A 32 5.75 -7.42 -1.32
C ALA A 32 4.97 -8.01 -2.51
N LYS A 33 5.01 -9.34 -2.70
CA LYS A 33 4.24 -10.05 -3.72
C LYS A 33 2.74 -9.81 -3.60
N GLU A 34 2.21 -9.84 -2.38
CA GLU A 34 0.78 -9.63 -2.15
C GLU A 34 0.38 -8.15 -2.30
N ILE A 35 1.24 -7.23 -1.88
CA ILE A 35 1.04 -5.79 -2.11
C ILE A 35 0.94 -5.50 -3.61
N LEU A 36 1.90 -5.96 -4.40
CA LEU A 36 1.92 -5.78 -5.86
C LEU A 36 0.69 -6.41 -6.53
N ARG A 37 0.30 -7.62 -6.11
CA ARG A 37 -0.90 -8.29 -6.61
C ARG A 37 -2.16 -7.46 -6.34
N ARG A 38 -2.31 -6.94 -5.12
CA ARG A 38 -3.49 -6.15 -4.74
C ARG A 38 -3.51 -4.77 -5.40
N LEU A 39 -2.35 -4.13 -5.58
CA LEU A 39 -2.21 -2.91 -6.37
C LEU A 39 -2.71 -3.11 -7.80
N ALA A 40 -2.25 -4.17 -8.47
CA ALA A 40 -2.68 -4.50 -9.82
C ALA A 40 -4.21 -4.75 -9.89
N LEU A 41 -4.78 -5.48 -8.93
CA LEU A 41 -6.24 -5.70 -8.85
C LEU A 41 -7.05 -4.41 -8.63
N LYS A 42 -6.43 -3.37 -8.07
CA LYS A 42 -7.04 -2.05 -7.88
C LYS A 42 -6.71 -1.08 -9.02
N GLY A 43 -6.01 -1.53 -10.06
CA GLY A 43 -5.61 -0.71 -11.20
C GLY A 43 -4.53 0.33 -10.88
N ILE A 44 -3.74 0.11 -9.82
CA ILE A 44 -2.67 1.02 -9.40
C ILE A 44 -1.34 0.44 -9.88
N ASN A 45 -0.61 1.17 -10.72
CA ASN A 45 0.76 0.79 -11.10
C ASN A 45 1.69 1.06 -9.91
N TYR A 46 2.43 0.04 -9.47
CA TYR A 46 3.38 0.14 -8.37
C TYR A 46 4.56 1.05 -8.69
N GLU A 47 4.93 1.24 -9.96
CA GLU A 47 5.98 2.18 -10.38
C GLU A 47 5.59 3.64 -10.14
N ARG A 48 4.31 3.91 -9.85
CA ARG A 48 3.81 5.24 -9.49
C ARG A 48 3.85 5.50 -7.99
N LEU A 49 4.39 4.58 -7.18
CA LEU A 49 4.58 4.81 -5.75
C LEU A 49 5.74 5.79 -5.54
N ASP A 50 5.45 6.90 -4.87
CA ASP A 50 6.44 7.93 -4.57
C ASP A 50 7.15 7.66 -3.24
N ALA A 51 6.47 7.02 -2.30
CA ALA A 51 7.00 6.75 -0.98
C ALA A 51 6.35 5.54 -0.31
N VAL A 52 7.08 4.96 0.63
CA VAL A 52 6.59 3.99 1.60
C VAL A 52 6.81 4.56 3.00
N VAL A 53 5.75 4.59 3.80
CA VAL A 53 5.79 5.02 5.20
C VAL A 53 5.51 3.80 6.06
N ILE A 54 6.48 3.43 6.89
CA ILE A 54 6.34 2.36 7.86
C ILE A 54 5.98 3.01 9.20
N THR A 55 4.78 2.73 9.73
CA THR A 55 4.34 3.35 10.99
C THR A 55 5.03 2.74 12.20
N HIS A 56 5.36 1.45 12.11
CA HIS A 56 6.09 0.69 13.12
C HIS A 56 6.75 -0.51 12.46
N GLU A 57 7.82 -1.03 13.07
CA GLU A 57 8.33 -2.34 12.70
C GLU A 57 7.30 -3.41 13.10
N HIS A 58 6.90 -4.26 12.15
CA HIS A 58 6.24 -5.51 12.48
C HIS A 58 7.32 -6.50 12.92
N ALA A 59 7.16 -7.08 14.11
CA ALA A 59 8.02 -8.11 14.66
C ALA A 59 7.78 -9.48 14.01
#